data_AF-A0A7S1J903-F1
#
_entry.id   AF-A0A7S1J903-F1
#
_cell.length_a   1.000
_cell.length_b   1.000
_cell.length_c   1.000
_cell.angle_alpha   90.00
_cell.angle_beta   90.00
_cell.angle_gamma   90.00
#
_symmetry.space_group_name_H-M   'P 1'
#
loop_
_entity.id
_entity.type
_entity.pdbx_description
1 polymer ?
#
loop_
_entity_poly.entity_id
_entity_poly.type
_entity_poly.pdbx_seq_one_letter_code
_entity_poly.pdbx_strand_id
1 'polypeptide(L)'
;HMSRNPCVLGDPETDPSDNMCRLPYALEEAEKVARLLGAPAGTVLRGRTATPSAMQTAMDGCTCVHAACHAKDTSAHHLTSLYSGALCLAKGEADDGRLYAEQLKDVRMGSCRLATLSACSTFCGKSFREGLLGLPFALLGAGVPAVVSTLWPISDALTPCIVSDFYEGLLEACKAGSFVEEDVIAHSLQKAMCWAIERGVDVTLWAPFLLFGL
;
A
#
# COMPACT_ATOMS: atom_id res chain seq x y z
N HIS A 1 -16.00 17.15 -5.29
CA HIS A 1 -15.69 16.95 -3.86
C HIS A 1 -15.65 15.44 -3.58
N MET A 2 -14.46 14.84 -3.57
CA MET A 2 -14.32 13.45 -3.09
C MET A 2 -14.60 13.44 -1.59
N SER A 3 -15.66 12.75 -1.17
CA SER A 3 -15.78 12.32 0.23
C SER A 3 -14.63 11.37 0.50
N ARG A 4 -13.72 11.71 1.41
CA ARG A 4 -12.55 10.88 1.71
C ARG A 4 -12.97 9.79 2.67
N ASN A 5 -13.19 8.59 2.13
CA ASN A 5 -13.38 7.37 2.89
C ASN A 5 -12.15 6.48 2.68
N PRO A 6 -11.04 6.69 3.42
CA PRO A 6 -9.82 5.93 3.20
C PRO A 6 -9.82 4.62 4.01
N CYS A 7 -9.37 3.54 3.37
CA CYS A 7 -9.02 2.28 4.01
C CYS A 7 -7.52 2.30 4.32
N VAL A 8 -7.15 2.39 5.60
CA VAL A 8 -5.75 2.57 6.03
C VAL A 8 -5.33 1.50 7.01
N LEU A 9 -4.20 0.85 6.74
CA LEU A 9 -3.64 -0.22 7.56
C LEU A 9 -2.13 -0.02 7.77
N GLY A 10 -1.64 -0.23 9.00
CA GLY A 10 -0.23 -0.11 9.36
C GLY A 10 0.21 -1.10 10.45
N ASP A 11 1.39 -1.70 10.27
CA ASP A 11 2.05 -2.62 11.23
C ASP A 11 1.12 -3.71 11.80
N PRO A 12 0.58 -4.61 10.95
CA PRO A 12 -0.17 -5.76 11.41
C PRO A 12 0.69 -6.69 12.28
N GLU A 13 0.06 -7.32 13.26
CA GLU A 13 0.72 -8.34 14.10
C GLU A 13 0.66 -9.70 13.41
N THR A 14 1.63 -9.97 12.54
CA THR A 14 1.75 -11.23 11.79
C THR A 14 2.02 -12.42 12.72
N ASP A 15 1.70 -13.64 12.25
CA ASP A 15 1.96 -14.87 13.00
C ASP A 15 3.48 -15.02 13.29
N PRO A 16 3.90 -15.33 14.53
CA PRO A 16 5.32 -15.52 14.84
C PRO A 16 6.03 -16.57 13.97
N SER A 17 5.29 -17.56 13.45
CA SER A 17 5.83 -18.59 12.55
C SER A 17 6.25 -18.05 11.18
N ASP A 18 5.77 -16.88 10.78
CA ASP A 18 6.21 -16.20 9.55
C ASP A 18 7.58 -15.53 9.67
N ASN A 19 8.12 -15.42 10.89
CA ASN A 19 9.43 -14.84 11.17
C ASN A 19 9.61 -13.42 10.61
N MET A 20 8.54 -12.61 10.68
CA MET A 20 8.54 -11.21 10.26
C MET A 20 8.75 -10.29 11.46
N CYS A 21 9.63 -9.29 11.31
CA CYS A 21 9.83 -8.27 12.35
C CYS A 21 8.70 -7.24 12.32
N ARG A 22 8.44 -6.61 13.48
CA ARG A 22 7.55 -5.46 13.57
C ARG A 22 8.09 -4.28 12.77
N LEU A 23 7.16 -3.49 12.22
CA LEU A 23 7.43 -2.30 11.42
C LEU A 23 6.83 -1.08 12.14
N PRO A 24 7.41 -0.61 13.26
CA PRO A 24 6.82 0.46 14.04
C PRO A 24 6.61 1.74 13.24
N TYR A 25 7.48 2.03 12.27
CA TYR A 25 7.35 3.22 11.42
C TYR A 25 6.25 3.08 10.36
N ALA A 26 5.90 1.85 9.95
CA ALA A 26 4.71 1.61 9.14
C ALA A 26 3.41 2.01 9.84
N LEU A 27 3.33 1.87 11.18
CA LEU A 27 2.19 2.40 11.93
C LEU A 27 2.18 3.94 11.92
N GLU A 28 3.33 4.57 12.14
CA GLU A 28 3.45 6.04 12.09
C GLU A 28 3.06 6.60 10.71
N GLU A 29 3.48 5.92 9.64
CA GLU A 29 3.10 6.22 8.26
C GLU A 29 1.59 6.14 8.08
N ALA A 30 0.98 4.99 8.43
CA ALA A 30 -0.45 4.78 8.29
C ALA A 30 -1.26 5.82 9.07
N GLU A 31 -0.86 6.14 10.31
CA GLU A 31 -1.52 7.19 11.10
C GLU A 31 -1.37 8.59 10.48
N LYS A 32 -0.20 8.91 9.90
CA LYS A 32 0.00 10.19 9.22
C LYS A 32 -0.82 10.28 7.94
N VAL A 33 -0.85 9.23 7.13
CA VAL A 33 -1.68 9.15 5.90
C VAL A 33 -3.16 9.27 6.25
N ALA A 34 -3.65 8.57 7.27
CA ALA A 34 -5.02 8.67 7.73
C ALA A 34 -5.40 10.12 8.11
N ARG A 35 -4.52 10.83 8.82
CA ARG A 35 -4.72 12.26 9.15
C ARG A 35 -4.76 13.15 7.91
N LEU A 36 -3.83 12.96 6.98
CA LEU A 36 -3.77 13.72 5.72
C LEU A 36 -5.04 13.51 4.87
N LEU A 37 -5.56 12.28 4.85
CA LEU A 37 -6.80 11.92 4.18
C LEU A 37 -8.06 12.33 4.95
N GLY A 38 -7.93 12.89 6.16
CA GLY A 38 -9.06 13.34 6.96
C GLY A 38 -9.90 12.20 7.53
N ALA A 39 -9.31 11.02 7.73
CA ALA A 39 -9.97 9.89 8.37
C ALA A 39 -10.31 10.21 9.84
N PRO A 40 -11.43 9.71 10.37
CA PRO A 40 -11.71 9.77 11.80
C PRO A 40 -10.59 9.14 12.63
N ALA A 41 -10.44 9.61 13.87
CA ALA A 41 -9.50 8.99 14.81
C ALA A 41 -9.89 7.53 15.07
N GLY A 42 -8.90 6.62 15.04
CA GLY A 42 -9.10 5.20 15.29
C GLY A 42 -9.54 4.36 14.08
N THR A 43 -9.62 4.95 12.88
CA THR A 43 -9.95 4.20 11.64
C THR A 43 -8.79 3.34 11.11
N VAL A 44 -7.54 3.61 11.55
CA VAL A 44 -6.37 2.83 11.13
C VAL A 44 -6.44 1.41 11.69
N LEU A 45 -6.44 0.42 10.79
CA LEU A 45 -6.30 -0.98 11.14
C LEU A 45 -4.83 -1.24 11.53
N ARG A 46 -4.58 -1.82 12.72
CA ARG A 46 -3.22 -2.02 13.23
C ARG A 46 -3.09 -3.22 14.16
N GLY A 47 -1.88 -3.77 14.29
CA GLY A 47 -1.62 -4.91 15.17
C GLY A 47 -2.60 -6.05 14.88
N ARG A 48 -3.28 -6.57 15.90
CA ARG A 48 -4.20 -7.72 15.78
C ARG A 48 -5.52 -7.41 15.06
N THR A 49 -5.90 -6.14 14.88
CA THR A 49 -7.15 -5.79 14.18
C THR A 49 -6.94 -5.61 12.67
N ALA A 50 -5.68 -5.55 12.23
CA ALA A 50 -5.30 -5.48 10.82
C ALA A 50 -5.36 -6.87 10.17
N THR A 51 -6.55 -7.45 10.07
CA THR A 51 -6.77 -8.77 9.45
C THR A 51 -7.21 -8.66 7.98
N PRO A 52 -7.06 -9.72 7.17
CA PRO A 52 -7.61 -9.77 5.81
C PRO A 52 -9.10 -9.41 5.74
N SER A 53 -9.92 -9.98 6.64
CA SER A 53 -11.36 -9.71 6.68
C SER A 53 -11.69 -8.24 7.03
N ALA A 54 -10.96 -7.64 7.98
CA ALA A 54 -11.14 -6.24 8.35
C ALA A 54 -10.73 -5.30 7.20
N MET A 55 -9.61 -5.60 6.53
CA MET A 55 -9.16 -4.86 5.36
C MET A 55 -10.17 -4.94 4.22
N GLN A 56 -10.64 -6.14 3.86
CA GLN A 56 -11.65 -6.32 2.80
C GLN A 56 -12.95 -5.57 3.11
N THR A 57 -13.37 -5.58 4.38
CA THR A 57 -14.54 -4.80 4.83
C THR A 57 -14.31 -3.30 4.69
N ALA A 58 -13.14 -2.81 5.07
CA ALA A 58 -12.78 -1.39 4.95
C ALA A 58 -12.57 -0.96 3.49
N MET A 59 -12.24 -1.87 2.58
CA MET A 59 -12.11 -1.62 1.14
C MET A 59 -13.48 -1.40 0.47
N ASP A 60 -14.57 -1.90 1.05
CA ASP A 60 -15.92 -1.69 0.51
C ASP A 60 -16.32 -0.21 0.59
N GLY A 61 -16.65 0.38 -0.56
CA GLY A 61 -16.97 1.80 -0.68
C GLY A 61 -15.83 2.76 -0.34
N CYS A 62 -14.58 2.29 -0.21
CA CYS A 62 -13.45 3.16 0.03
C CYS A 62 -13.10 3.97 -1.23
N THR A 63 -12.48 5.12 -1.01
CA THR A 63 -12.03 6.04 -2.08
C THR A 63 -10.51 6.00 -2.27
N CYS A 64 -9.79 5.54 -1.24
CA CYS A 64 -8.36 5.37 -1.26
C CYS A 64 -7.97 4.19 -0.36
N VAL A 65 -7.00 3.39 -0.79
CA VAL A 65 -6.38 2.35 0.03
C VAL A 65 -4.95 2.77 0.35
N HIS A 66 -4.54 2.60 1.60
CA HIS A 66 -3.15 2.69 2.02
C HIS A 66 -2.79 1.51 2.92
N ALA A 67 -1.78 0.73 2.53
CA ALA A 67 -1.31 -0.40 3.30
C ALA A 67 0.20 -0.31 3.52
N ALA A 68 0.61 -0.16 4.78
CA ALA A 68 2.01 -0.16 5.22
C ALA A 68 2.28 -1.44 6.04
N CYS A 69 2.81 -2.47 5.38
CA CYS A 69 2.99 -3.81 5.97
C CYS A 69 4.01 -4.65 5.21
N HIS A 70 4.22 -5.91 5.62
CA HIS A 70 4.99 -6.85 4.81
C HIS A 70 4.16 -7.40 3.65
N ALA A 71 4.82 -7.73 2.55
CA ALA A 71 4.27 -8.50 1.46
C ALA A 71 5.13 -9.74 1.18
N LYS A 72 4.54 -10.78 0.61
CA LYS A 72 5.22 -12.03 0.29
C LYS A 72 4.88 -12.49 -1.11
N ASP A 73 5.88 -12.93 -1.86
CA ASP A 73 5.67 -13.64 -3.12
C ASP A 73 5.04 -15.02 -2.87
N THR A 74 3.97 -15.31 -3.61
CA THR A 74 3.21 -16.58 -3.52
C THR A 74 3.29 -17.40 -4.80
N SER A 75 4.12 -17.00 -5.77
CA SER A 75 4.29 -17.64 -7.09
C SER A 75 4.61 -19.14 -7.00
N ALA A 76 5.41 -19.54 -6.01
CA ALA A 76 5.78 -20.95 -5.78
C ALA A 76 4.65 -21.81 -5.17
N HIS A 77 3.63 -21.19 -4.56
CA HIS A 77 2.57 -21.87 -3.83
C HIS A 77 1.23 -21.90 -4.58
N HIS A 78 1.02 -21.00 -5.55
CA HIS A 78 -0.22 -20.88 -6.32
C HIS A 78 0.01 -21.05 -7.81
N LEU A 79 0.49 -22.23 -8.23
CA LEU A 79 0.77 -22.55 -9.64
C LEU A 79 -0.47 -22.48 -10.56
N THR A 80 -1.68 -22.46 -9.98
CA THR A 80 -2.95 -22.34 -10.70
C THR A 80 -3.48 -20.91 -10.78
N SER A 81 -2.89 -19.98 -10.04
CA SER A 81 -3.34 -18.58 -10.03
C SER A 81 -2.53 -17.76 -11.02
N LEU A 82 -3.23 -16.91 -11.78
CA LEU A 82 -2.56 -15.91 -12.61
C LEU A 82 -1.93 -14.80 -11.76
N TYR A 83 -2.49 -14.53 -10.57
CA TYR A 83 -2.00 -13.50 -9.66
C TYR A 83 -1.07 -14.10 -8.60
N SER A 84 -0.01 -13.37 -8.27
CA SER A 84 0.94 -13.73 -7.22
C SER A 84 1.11 -12.59 -6.23
N GLY A 85 1.47 -12.92 -5.00
CA GLY A 85 1.65 -11.96 -3.93
C GLY A 85 0.55 -12.03 -2.87
N ALA A 86 0.91 -11.68 -1.64
CA ALA A 86 -0.03 -11.45 -0.55
C ALA A 86 0.48 -10.36 0.39
N LEU A 87 -0.43 -9.54 0.92
CA LEU A 87 -0.12 -8.72 2.09
C LEU A 87 -0.12 -9.61 3.33
N CYS A 88 0.90 -9.48 4.16
CA CYS A 88 1.04 -10.20 5.41
C CYS A 88 0.45 -9.37 6.55
N LEU A 89 -0.69 -9.85 7.04
CA LEU A 89 -1.59 -9.20 7.97
C LEU A 89 -1.68 -10.00 9.27
N ALA A 90 -2.46 -9.52 10.22
CA ALA A 90 -2.77 -10.29 11.42
C ALA A 90 -3.73 -11.43 11.09
N LYS A 91 -3.54 -12.57 11.75
CA LYS A 91 -4.41 -13.73 11.60
C LYS A 91 -5.83 -13.42 12.07
N GLY A 92 -6.80 -13.56 11.18
CA GLY A 92 -8.22 -13.55 11.51
C GLY A 92 -8.73 -14.90 12.03
N GLU A 93 -10.00 -14.96 12.42
CA GLU A 93 -10.62 -16.20 12.90
C GLU A 93 -10.74 -17.28 11.82
N ALA A 94 -10.87 -16.86 10.56
CA ALA A 94 -11.14 -17.73 9.41
C ALA A 94 -10.09 -17.62 8.30
N ASP A 95 -8.97 -16.94 8.54
CA ASP A 95 -7.89 -16.75 7.57
C ASP A 95 -6.51 -17.05 8.17
N ASP A 96 -5.51 -17.17 7.31
CA ASP A 96 -4.12 -17.45 7.66
C ASP A 96 -3.29 -16.17 7.84
N GLY A 97 -3.95 -15.00 7.96
CA GLY A 97 -3.30 -13.70 8.03
C GLY A 97 -2.76 -13.20 6.69
N ARG A 98 -3.08 -13.84 5.55
CA ARG A 98 -2.61 -13.37 4.23
C ARG A 98 -3.78 -12.89 3.39
N LEU A 99 -3.67 -11.65 2.89
CA LEU A 99 -4.57 -11.14 1.86
C LEU A 99 -3.92 -11.33 0.51
N TYR A 100 -4.30 -12.42 -0.17
CA TYR A 100 -3.74 -12.82 -1.46
C TYR A 100 -4.23 -11.92 -2.59
N ALA A 101 -3.36 -11.65 -3.56
CA ALA A 101 -3.71 -10.91 -4.78
C ALA A 101 -4.92 -11.53 -5.50
N GLU A 102 -5.04 -12.87 -5.51
CA GLU A 102 -6.18 -13.55 -6.10
C GLU A 102 -7.51 -13.23 -5.40
N GLN A 103 -7.51 -12.96 -4.09
CA GLN A 103 -8.73 -12.57 -3.38
C GLN A 103 -9.17 -11.15 -3.76
N LEU A 104 -8.24 -10.30 -4.19
CA LEU A 104 -8.55 -8.93 -4.61
C LEU A 104 -9.19 -8.87 -6.00
N LYS A 105 -8.96 -9.87 -6.87
CA LYS A 105 -9.47 -9.86 -8.25
C LYS A 105 -10.99 -9.83 -8.34
N ASP A 106 -11.68 -10.38 -7.33
CA ASP A 106 -13.14 -10.49 -7.29
C ASP A 106 -13.79 -9.32 -6.51
N VAL A 107 -12.97 -8.46 -5.88
CA VAL A 107 -13.44 -7.27 -5.19
C VAL A 107 -13.78 -6.19 -6.20
N ARG A 108 -14.94 -5.54 -6.05
CA ARG A 108 -15.37 -4.42 -6.90
C ARG A 108 -15.01 -3.10 -6.22
N MET A 109 -13.89 -2.50 -6.61
CA MET A 109 -13.36 -1.28 -6.01
C MET A 109 -13.68 -0.01 -6.83
N GLY A 110 -14.86 0.08 -7.43
CA GLY A 110 -15.20 1.15 -8.38
C GLY A 110 -15.23 2.58 -7.81
N SER A 111 -15.26 2.73 -6.47
CA SER A 111 -15.15 4.03 -5.80
C SER A 111 -13.70 4.40 -5.45
N CYS A 112 -12.79 3.43 -5.45
CA CYS A 112 -11.39 3.64 -5.09
C CYS A 112 -10.64 4.23 -6.28
N ARG A 113 -9.92 5.33 -6.05
CA ARG A 113 -9.20 6.06 -7.10
C ARG A 113 -7.69 5.97 -6.97
N LEU A 114 -7.20 5.58 -5.80
CA LEU A 114 -5.78 5.39 -5.53
C LEU A 114 -5.59 4.30 -4.48
N ALA A 115 -4.78 3.30 -4.80
CA ALA A 115 -4.23 2.39 -3.80
C ALA A 115 -2.72 2.63 -3.66
N THR A 116 -2.23 2.71 -2.42
CA THR A 116 -0.80 2.82 -2.12
C THR A 116 -0.39 1.64 -1.27
N LEU A 117 0.43 0.76 -1.85
CA LEU A 117 1.03 -0.39 -1.20
C LEU A 117 2.46 -0.02 -0.81
N SER A 118 2.60 0.50 0.40
CA SER A 118 3.89 0.69 1.07
C SER A 118 4.31 -0.64 1.70
N ALA A 119 4.39 -1.66 0.85
CA ALA A 119 4.49 -3.03 1.28
C ALA A 119 5.73 -3.70 0.68
N CYS A 120 6.62 -4.16 1.55
CA CYS A 120 7.90 -4.71 1.14
C CYS A 120 7.78 -6.20 0.85
N SER A 121 8.28 -6.66 -0.30
CA SER A 121 8.50 -8.10 -0.59
C SER A 121 9.76 -8.64 0.11
N THR A 122 9.93 -8.38 1.42
CA THR A 122 11.12 -8.78 2.18
C THR A 122 10.85 -10.03 3.01
N PHE A 123 11.63 -11.07 2.77
CA PHE A 123 11.86 -12.12 3.75
C PHE A 123 13.33 -12.05 4.16
N CYS A 124 13.62 -11.48 5.35
CA CYS A 124 14.96 -11.46 5.96
C CYS A 124 16.13 -11.27 4.97
N GLY A 125 16.09 -10.23 4.12
CA GLY A 125 17.18 -9.90 3.18
C GLY A 125 17.16 -10.64 1.84
N LYS A 126 16.12 -11.41 1.51
CA LYS A 126 15.90 -11.98 0.17
C LYS A 126 14.80 -11.20 -0.57
N SER A 127 15.20 -10.58 -1.67
CA SER A 127 14.29 -9.94 -2.63
C SER A 127 13.68 -10.99 -3.56
N PHE A 128 12.36 -10.94 -3.76
CA PHE A 128 11.68 -11.77 -4.73
C PHE A 128 11.30 -10.96 -5.97
N ARG A 129 11.23 -11.62 -7.13
CA ARG A 129 10.58 -11.05 -8.30
C ARG A 129 9.08 -11.25 -8.09
N GLU A 130 8.29 -10.17 -8.06
CA GLU A 130 6.86 -10.32 -8.27
C GLU A 130 6.64 -11.12 -9.56
N GLY A 131 5.78 -12.14 -9.50
CA GLY A 131 5.32 -12.80 -10.71
C GLY A 131 4.67 -11.80 -11.66
N LEU A 132 4.40 -12.23 -12.89
CA LEU A 132 3.97 -11.34 -14.00
C LEU A 132 2.71 -10.49 -13.66
N LEU A 133 1.87 -10.93 -12.71
CA LEU A 133 0.69 -10.21 -12.22
C LEU A 133 0.68 -10.16 -10.67
N GLY A 134 1.40 -9.20 -10.10
CA GLY A 134 1.48 -8.94 -8.65
C GLY A 134 0.22 -8.33 -8.01
N LEU A 135 0.31 -7.95 -6.73
CA LEU A 135 -0.71 -7.19 -6.01
C LEU A 135 -1.19 -5.92 -6.74
N PRO A 136 -0.29 -5.12 -7.39
CA PRO A 136 -0.74 -3.95 -8.13
C PRO A 136 -1.71 -4.29 -9.25
N PHE A 137 -1.44 -5.35 -10.02
CA PHE A 137 -2.29 -5.76 -11.14
C PHE A 137 -3.64 -6.33 -10.66
N ALA A 138 -3.67 -6.99 -9.50
CA ALA A 138 -4.93 -7.45 -8.91
C ALA A 138 -5.84 -6.26 -8.53
N LEU A 139 -5.27 -5.19 -7.98
CA LEU A 139 -6.01 -3.96 -7.67
C LEU A 139 -6.47 -3.21 -8.93
N LEU A 140 -5.65 -3.19 -9.98
CA LEU A 140 -6.09 -2.69 -11.30
C LEU A 140 -7.27 -3.51 -11.84
N GLY A 141 -7.20 -4.85 -11.74
CA GLY A 141 -8.29 -5.75 -12.11
C GLY A 141 -9.56 -5.56 -11.27
N ALA A 142 -9.42 -5.17 -10.01
CA ALA A 142 -10.52 -4.82 -9.11
C ALA A 142 -11.20 -3.47 -9.45
N GLY A 143 -10.64 -2.71 -10.40
CA GLY A 143 -11.16 -1.43 -10.88
C GLY A 143 -10.53 -0.20 -10.24
N VAL A 144 -9.42 -0.34 -9.52
CA VAL A 144 -8.63 0.81 -9.04
C VAL A 144 -7.86 1.38 -10.24
N PRO A 145 -7.99 2.68 -10.59
CA PRO A 145 -7.32 3.24 -11.76
C PRO A 145 -5.82 3.45 -11.55
N ALA A 146 -5.41 3.83 -10.33
CA ALA A 146 -4.02 4.13 -10.01
C ALA A 146 -3.54 3.36 -8.77
N VAL A 147 -2.40 2.67 -8.90
CA VAL A 147 -1.76 1.94 -7.81
C VAL A 147 -0.31 2.37 -7.67
N VAL A 148 0.06 2.91 -6.51
CA VAL A 148 1.47 3.13 -6.13
C VAL A 148 1.94 1.92 -5.33
N SER A 149 3.05 1.29 -5.74
CA SER A 149 3.61 0.14 -5.04
C SER A 149 5.14 0.16 -5.08
N THR A 150 5.79 -0.58 -4.19
CA THR A 150 7.25 -0.71 -4.16
C THR A 150 7.75 -2.00 -4.81
N LEU A 151 8.73 -1.91 -5.70
CA LEU A 151 9.31 -3.05 -6.41
C LEU A 151 10.24 -3.93 -5.55
N TRP A 152 10.91 -3.34 -4.56
CA TRP A 152 11.87 -4.05 -3.70
C TRP A 152 11.78 -3.51 -2.26
N PRO A 153 12.40 -4.21 -1.29
CA PRO A 153 12.39 -3.81 0.11
C PRO A 153 12.88 -2.37 0.33
N ILE A 154 12.15 -1.63 1.16
CA ILE A 154 12.45 -0.26 1.56
C ILE A 154 12.73 -0.18 3.07
N SER A 155 13.41 0.88 3.49
CA SER A 155 13.71 1.12 4.91
C SER A 155 12.47 1.59 5.65
N ASP A 156 11.98 0.80 6.61
CA ASP A 156 10.87 1.15 7.51
C ASP A 156 11.00 2.58 8.08
N ALA A 157 12.21 3.00 8.48
CA ALA A 157 12.43 4.32 9.06
C ALA A 157 12.36 5.51 8.09
N LEU A 158 12.50 5.31 6.77
CA LEU A 158 12.60 6.41 5.79
C LEU A 158 11.40 6.46 4.83
N THR A 159 10.72 5.32 4.64
CA THR A 159 9.46 5.24 3.90
C THR A 159 8.41 6.27 4.33
N PRO A 160 8.17 6.53 5.64
CA PRO A 160 7.14 7.46 6.07
C PRO A 160 7.36 8.87 5.53
N CYS A 161 8.62 9.29 5.34
CA CYS A 161 8.93 10.61 4.80
C CYS A 161 8.52 10.71 3.33
N ILE A 162 8.91 9.74 2.50
CA ILE A 162 8.60 9.74 1.06
C ILE A 162 7.09 9.64 0.84
N VAL A 163 6.42 8.73 1.57
CA VAL A 163 4.97 8.55 1.50
C VAL A 163 4.23 9.80 1.97
N SER A 164 4.71 10.45 3.04
CA SER A 164 4.14 11.71 3.49
C SER A 164 4.21 12.80 2.43
N ASP A 165 5.40 13.01 1.86
CA ASP A 165 5.62 14.04 0.84
C ASP A 165 4.77 13.77 -0.40
N PHE A 166 4.57 12.50 -0.76
CA PHE A 166 3.65 12.10 -1.82
C PHE A 166 2.21 12.51 -1.51
N TYR A 167 1.66 12.16 -0.35
CA TYR A 167 0.28 12.52 0.01
C TYR A 167 0.10 14.03 0.23
N GLU A 168 1.08 14.71 0.81
CA GLU A 168 1.05 16.18 0.96
C GLU A 168 1.02 16.86 -0.41
N GLY A 169 1.87 16.46 -1.36
CA GLY A 169 1.86 16.93 -2.73
C GLY A 169 0.54 16.65 -3.46
N LEU A 170 -0.01 15.45 -3.28
CA LEU A 170 -1.30 15.04 -3.85
C LEU A 170 -2.42 15.99 -3.38
N LEU A 171 -2.46 16.26 -2.08
CA LEU A 171 -3.47 17.11 -1.46
C LEU A 171 -3.33 18.58 -1.83
N GLU A 172 -2.11 19.07 -1.98
CA GLU A 172 -1.82 20.43 -2.46
C GLU A 172 -2.33 20.62 -3.90
N ALA A 173 -1.99 19.70 -4.80
CA ALA A 173 -2.39 19.76 -6.19
C ALA A 173 -3.92 19.64 -6.36
N CYS A 174 -4.59 18.78 -5.57
CA CYS A 174 -6.04 18.71 -5.55
C CYS A 174 -6.70 20.03 -5.12
N LYS A 175 -6.11 20.75 -4.15
CA LYS A 175 -6.61 22.07 -3.71
C LYS A 175 -6.40 23.15 -4.77
N ALA A 176 -5.30 23.08 -5.51
CA ALA A 176 -4.95 24.04 -6.56
C ALA A 176 -5.80 23.86 -7.85
N GLY A 177 -6.59 22.78 -7.96
CA GLY A 177 -7.46 22.52 -9.12
C GLY A 177 -6.72 22.47 -10.47
N SER A 178 -5.40 22.21 -10.43
CA SER A 178 -4.49 22.56 -11.53
C SER A 178 -4.22 21.43 -12.54
N PHE A 179 -4.76 20.21 -12.33
CA PHE A 179 -4.38 19.02 -13.11
C PHE A 179 -5.52 18.00 -13.22
N VAL A 180 -5.43 17.12 -14.23
CA VAL A 180 -6.25 15.89 -14.32
C VAL A 180 -5.85 14.94 -13.18
N GLU A 181 -6.78 14.18 -12.59
CA GLU A 181 -6.52 13.40 -11.38
C GLU A 181 -5.33 12.43 -11.49
N GLU A 182 -5.09 11.84 -12.66
CA GLU A 182 -3.95 10.95 -12.93
C GLU A 182 -2.61 11.71 -12.96
N ASP A 183 -2.56 12.86 -13.65
CA ASP A 183 -1.36 13.73 -13.70
C ASP A 183 -0.95 14.18 -12.28
N VAL A 184 -1.93 14.41 -11.41
CA VAL A 184 -1.68 14.78 -10.00
C VAL A 184 -0.92 13.67 -9.28
N ILE A 185 -1.31 12.41 -9.45
CA ILE A 185 -0.70 11.27 -8.74
C ILE A 185 0.75 11.09 -9.20
N ALA A 186 0.97 11.03 -10.51
CA ALA A 186 2.31 10.87 -11.09
C ALA A 186 3.24 12.02 -10.69
N HIS A 187 2.76 13.26 -10.79
CA HIS A 187 3.53 14.43 -10.43
C HIS A 187 3.84 14.48 -8.93
N SER A 188 2.89 14.11 -8.07
CA SER A 188 3.11 14.09 -6.62
C SER A 188 4.13 13.03 -6.22
N LEU A 189 4.12 11.86 -6.88
CA LEU A 189 5.12 10.82 -6.64
C LEU A 189 6.50 11.28 -7.11
N GLN A 190 6.58 11.90 -8.29
CA GLN A 190 7.82 12.49 -8.81
C GLN A 190 8.37 13.56 -7.85
N LYS A 191 7.52 14.45 -7.32
CA LYS A 191 7.92 15.48 -6.36
C LYS A 191 8.52 14.86 -5.09
N ALA A 192 7.92 13.80 -4.56
CA ALA A 192 8.45 13.07 -3.42
C ALA A 192 9.81 12.41 -3.71
N MET A 193 10.01 11.88 -4.92
CA MET A 193 11.31 11.35 -5.36
C MET A 193 12.37 12.47 -5.49
N CYS A 194 12.01 13.61 -6.08
CA CYS A 194 12.91 14.77 -6.18
C CYS A 194 13.33 15.28 -4.81
N TRP A 195 12.41 15.37 -3.85
CA TRP A 195 12.72 15.71 -2.46
C TRP A 195 13.79 14.79 -1.85
N ALA A 196 13.70 13.49 -2.13
CA ALA A 196 14.65 12.49 -1.64
C ALA A 196 16.02 12.66 -2.31
N ILE A 197 16.04 12.87 -3.63
CA ILE A 197 17.27 13.12 -4.41
C ILE A 197 18.00 14.37 -3.91
N GLU A 198 17.27 15.49 -3.71
CA GLU A 198 17.83 16.76 -3.25
C GLU A 198 18.46 16.67 -1.86
N ARG A 199 17.99 15.73 -1.03
CA ARG A 199 18.50 15.47 0.33
C ARG A 199 19.57 14.38 0.37
N GLY A 200 19.98 13.85 -0.78
CA GLY A 200 20.99 12.79 -0.86
C GLY A 200 20.52 11.46 -0.28
N VAL A 201 19.20 11.20 -0.27
CA VAL A 201 18.66 9.89 0.12
C VAL A 201 19.11 8.86 -0.90
N ASP A 202 19.56 7.71 -0.40
CA ASP A 202 20.06 6.61 -1.24
C ASP A 202 18.98 6.16 -2.27
N VAL A 203 19.42 5.89 -3.50
CA VAL A 203 18.54 5.47 -4.61
C VAL A 203 17.72 4.24 -4.29
N THR A 204 18.25 3.33 -3.47
CA THR A 204 17.55 2.10 -3.07
C THR A 204 16.30 2.36 -2.24
N LEU A 205 16.14 3.57 -1.70
CA LEU A 205 15.04 3.93 -0.79
C LEU A 205 13.88 4.67 -1.46
N TRP A 206 14.14 5.44 -2.52
CA TRP A 206 13.09 6.19 -3.23
C TRP A 206 12.75 5.64 -4.62
N ALA A 207 13.71 5.01 -5.31
CA ALA A 207 13.46 4.43 -6.63
C ALA A 207 12.56 3.18 -6.68
N PRO A 208 12.28 2.42 -5.58
CA PRO A 208 11.35 1.30 -5.68
C PRO A 208 9.90 1.70 -5.92
N PHE A 209 9.49 2.92 -5.56
CA PHE A 209 8.11 3.34 -5.75
C PHE A 209 7.79 3.49 -7.23
N LEU A 210 6.75 2.81 -7.69
CA LEU A 210 6.21 2.91 -9.04
C LEU A 210 4.71 3.16 -9.01
N LEU A 211 4.25 3.89 -10.03
CA LEU A 211 2.83 4.06 -10.33
C LEU A 211 2.42 3.08 -11.44
N PHE A 212 1.35 2.34 -11.20
CA PHE A 212 0.71 1.41 -12.13
C PHE A 212 -0.72 1.88 -12.45
N GLY A 213 -1.16 1.66 -13.69
CA GLY A 213 -2.49 2.04 -14.16
C GLY A 213 -2.62 3.53 -14.50
N LEU A 214 -3.75 3.88 -15.12
CA LEU A 214 -4.26 5.21 -15.44
C LEU A 214 -5.80 5.12 -15.53
#